data_AF-A0A183VEC3-F1
#
_entry.id   AF-A0A183VEC3-F1
#
_cell.length_a   1.000
_cell.length_b   1.000
_cell.length_c   1.000
_cell.angle_alpha   90.00
_cell.angle_beta   90.00
_cell.angle_gamma   90.00
#
_symmetry.space_group_name_H-M   'P 1'
#
loop_
_entity.id
_entity.type
_entity.pdbx_description
1 polymer ?
#
loop_
_entity_poly.entity_id
_entity_poly.type
_entity_poly.pdbx_seq_one_letter_code
_entity_poly.pdbx_strand_id
1 'polypeptide(L)'
;MSQPGSASRSQRRSASSLSASSARFDAFALGVSGADNRQPVVIEIGTKLTKVGYAGEFVPRAIVRTELIDGSPTPSHLFDSDMSAEEQYRTLVKFLKQIFFRFPSIFFLNPCTH
;
A
#
# COMPACT_ATOMS: atom_id res chain seq x y z
N MET A 1 44.41 -21.73 -52.12
CA MET A 1 43.99 -20.68 -51.16
C MET A 1 42.65 -20.14 -51.64
N SER A 2 41.65 -20.11 -50.74
CA SER A 2 40.38 -19.35 -50.73
C SER A 2 39.25 -20.22 -50.15
N GLN A 3 38.81 -19.88 -48.93
CA GLN A 3 37.83 -20.59 -48.09
C GLN A 3 36.37 -20.30 -48.50
N PRO A 4 35.39 -21.17 -48.14
CA PRO A 4 33.98 -20.82 -48.15
C PRO A 4 33.56 -20.19 -46.80
N GLY A 5 33.10 -18.94 -46.82
CA GLY A 5 32.55 -18.25 -45.65
C GLY A 5 31.07 -18.60 -45.44
N SER A 6 30.78 -19.37 -44.39
CA SER A 6 29.45 -19.76 -43.95
C SER A 6 28.62 -18.56 -43.44
N ALA A 7 27.39 -18.44 -43.92
CA ALA A 7 26.39 -17.51 -43.41
C ALA A 7 26.00 -17.86 -41.95
N SER A 8 26.41 -17.01 -40.99
CA SER A 8 25.95 -17.12 -39.60
C SER A 8 24.73 -16.22 -39.37
N ARG A 9 23.55 -16.84 -39.41
CA ARG A 9 22.27 -16.25 -38.98
C ARG A 9 22.30 -16.09 -37.46
N SER A 10 22.45 -14.85 -36.94
CA SER A 10 22.34 -14.56 -35.51
C SER A 10 20.94 -14.87 -35.00
N GLN A 11 20.79 -16.08 -34.47
CA GLN A 11 19.61 -16.55 -33.77
C GLN A 11 19.53 -15.84 -32.41
N ARG A 12 18.52 -14.98 -32.26
CA ARG A 12 18.17 -14.30 -31.01
C ARG A 12 17.98 -15.36 -29.92
N ARG A 13 18.95 -15.45 -28.99
CA ARG A 13 18.81 -16.24 -27.77
C ARG A 13 18.11 -15.38 -26.74
N SER A 14 16.82 -15.62 -26.52
CA SER A 14 16.12 -15.10 -25.35
C SER A 14 16.78 -15.70 -24.10
N ALA A 15 17.50 -14.88 -23.35
CA ALA A 15 18.00 -15.26 -22.03
C ALA A 15 16.83 -15.12 -21.06
N SER A 16 16.31 -16.25 -20.58
CA SER A 16 15.46 -16.27 -19.38
C SER A 16 16.36 -16.05 -18.17
N SER A 17 16.26 -14.87 -17.55
CA SER A 17 16.85 -14.65 -16.23
C SER A 17 16.06 -15.45 -15.20
N LEU A 18 16.66 -16.52 -14.69
CA LEU A 18 16.17 -17.24 -13.53
C LEU A 18 16.16 -16.26 -12.34
N SER A 19 14.98 -15.99 -11.79
CA SER A 19 14.79 -15.10 -10.66
C SER A 19 15.32 -15.73 -9.38
N ALA A 20 16.47 -15.25 -8.91
CA ALA A 20 16.94 -15.54 -7.56
C ALA A 20 16.08 -14.75 -6.56
N SER A 21 15.26 -15.50 -5.81
CA SER A 21 14.82 -15.24 -4.43
C SER A 21 14.60 -13.78 -4.00
N SER A 22 13.34 -13.37 -3.97
CA SER A 22 12.71 -12.87 -2.75
C SER A 22 11.22 -13.12 -2.92
N ALA A 23 10.49 -13.42 -1.86
CA ALA A 23 9.05 -13.64 -1.90
C ALA A 23 8.34 -12.37 -2.43
N ARG A 24 8.31 -12.21 -3.75
CA ARG A 24 7.57 -11.15 -4.41
C ARG A 24 6.13 -11.60 -4.39
N PHE A 25 5.40 -11.06 -3.43
CA PHE A 25 3.96 -11.04 -3.42
C PHE A 25 3.50 -10.57 -4.81
N ASP A 26 2.95 -11.48 -5.61
CA ASP A 26 2.62 -11.20 -7.00
C ASP A 26 1.26 -10.51 -7.03
N ALA A 27 1.28 -9.18 -7.03
CA ALA A 27 0.08 -8.34 -7.05
C ALA A 27 -0.84 -8.64 -8.26
N PHE A 28 -0.29 -9.22 -9.35
CA PHE A 28 -1.09 -9.68 -10.48
C PHE A 28 -1.96 -10.90 -10.14
N ALA A 29 -1.53 -11.75 -9.20
CA ALA A 29 -2.31 -12.92 -8.75
C ALA A 29 -3.58 -12.55 -7.98
N LEU A 30 -3.67 -11.32 -7.47
CA LEU A 30 -4.86 -10.80 -6.78
C LEU A 30 -5.88 -10.15 -7.73
N GLY A 31 -5.67 -10.21 -9.04
CA GLY A 31 -6.60 -9.62 -10.01
C GLY A 31 -6.56 -8.08 -10.02
N VAL A 32 -5.51 -7.45 -9.47
CA VAL A 32 -5.24 -6.01 -9.61
C VAL A 32 -4.71 -5.75 -11.02
N SER A 33 -5.54 -5.97 -12.02
CA SER A 33 -5.28 -5.64 -13.42
C SER A 33 -5.99 -4.33 -13.72
N GLY A 34 -5.27 -3.21 -13.61
CA GLY A 34 -5.79 -1.90 -14.05
C GLY A 34 -5.69 -0.76 -13.05
N ALA A 35 -5.13 -0.96 -11.85
CA ALA A 35 -4.71 0.18 -11.04
C ALA A 35 -3.52 0.85 -11.74
N ASP A 36 -3.56 2.18 -11.86
CA ASP A 36 -2.38 3.03 -11.93
C ASP A 36 -1.25 2.42 -11.07
N ASN A 37 0.03 2.53 -11.48
CA ASN A 37 1.20 1.96 -10.78
C ASN A 37 1.41 2.47 -9.33
N ARG A 38 0.37 3.02 -8.72
CA ARG A 38 0.29 3.47 -7.34
C ARG A 38 0.13 2.27 -6.41
N GLN A 39 1.07 2.16 -5.50
CA GLN A 39 1.04 1.14 -4.46
C GLN A 39 -0.22 1.30 -3.58
N PRO A 40 -1.03 0.25 -3.37
CA PRO A 40 -2.22 0.34 -2.54
C PRO A 40 -1.87 0.70 -1.08
N VAL A 41 -2.66 1.58 -0.47
CA VAL A 41 -2.57 1.86 0.98
C VAL A 41 -3.42 0.85 1.73
N VAL A 42 -2.84 0.22 2.74
CA VAL A 42 -3.51 -0.71 3.66
C VAL A 42 -3.75 0.00 4.99
N ILE A 43 -4.99 -0.07 5.47
CA ILE A 43 -5.40 0.46 6.78
C ILE A 43 -5.95 -0.72 7.58
N GLU A 44 -5.24 -1.12 8.64
CA GLU A 44 -5.68 -2.15 9.57
C GLU A 44 -6.19 -1.47 10.84
N ILE A 45 -7.51 -1.43 11.02
CA ILE A 45 -8.14 -0.77 12.16
C ILE A 45 -8.32 -1.78 13.30
N GLY A 46 -7.52 -1.64 14.36
CA GLY A 46 -7.68 -2.38 15.61
C GLY A 46 -8.41 -1.57 16.68
N THR A 47 -8.75 -2.21 17.80
CA THR A 47 -9.46 -1.57 18.92
C THR A 47 -8.65 -0.50 19.64
N LYS A 48 -7.33 -0.66 19.73
CA LYS A 48 -6.42 0.31 20.37
C LYS A 48 -5.49 1.01 19.39
N LEU A 49 -5.05 0.30 18.36
CA LEU A 49 -4.08 0.79 17.38
C LEU A 49 -4.59 0.54 15.97
N THR A 50 -4.35 1.51 15.09
CA THR A 50 -4.56 1.43 13.66
C THR A 50 -3.20 1.47 12.98
N LYS A 51 -2.93 0.49 12.11
CA LYS A 51 -1.73 0.45 11.29
C LYS A 51 -2.04 0.98 9.90
N VAL A 52 -1.12 1.77 9.36
CA VAL A 52 -1.23 2.35 8.01
C VAL A 52 0.09 2.13 7.28
N GLY A 53 0.04 1.61 6.07
CA GLY A 53 1.23 1.36 5.25
C GLY A 53 0.86 1.01 3.82
N TYR A 54 1.84 0.60 3.02
CA TYR A 54 1.55 0.11 1.68
C TYR A 54 1.43 -1.41 1.62
N ALA A 55 0.65 -1.90 0.66
CA ALA A 55 0.58 -3.32 0.38
C ALA A 55 1.97 -3.85 -0.04
N GLY A 56 2.36 -4.99 0.52
CA GLY A 56 3.64 -5.64 0.27
C GLY A 56 4.82 -5.14 1.12
N GLU A 57 4.65 -4.10 1.94
CA GLU A 57 5.66 -3.69 2.92
C GLU A 57 5.62 -4.59 4.16
N PHE A 58 6.79 -4.94 4.70
CA PHE A 58 6.89 -5.74 5.93
C PHE A 58 6.55 -4.95 7.20
N VAL A 59 6.79 -3.63 7.18
CA VAL A 59 6.59 -2.75 8.33
C VAL A 59 5.60 -1.65 7.95
N PRO A 60 4.56 -1.38 8.77
CA PRO A 60 3.65 -0.27 8.51
C PRO A 60 4.39 1.06 8.60
N ARG A 61 4.04 2.00 7.72
CA ARG A 61 4.63 3.35 7.71
C ARG A 61 4.18 4.19 8.90
N ALA A 62 3.03 3.90 9.50
CA ALA A 62 2.55 4.52 10.71
C ALA A 62 1.72 3.56 11.57
N ILE A 63 1.82 3.72 12.88
CA ILE A 63 0.95 3.08 13.88
C ILE A 63 0.39 4.20 14.74
N VAL A 64 -0.93 4.36 14.73
CA VAL A 64 -1.64 5.40 15.50
C VAL A 64 -2.64 4.79 16.47
N ARG A 65 -2.97 5.52 17.53
CA ARG A 65 -4.06 5.12 18.41
C ARG A 65 -5.40 5.20 17.68
N THR A 66 -6.26 4.23 17.92
CA THR A 66 -7.64 4.20 17.39
C THR A 66 -8.55 5.07 18.25
N GLU A 67 -8.18 6.34 18.36
CA GLU A 67 -8.81 7.35 19.21
C GLU A 67 -8.98 8.64 18.39
N LEU A 68 -10.15 9.26 18.49
CA LEU A 68 -10.42 10.55 17.88
C LEU A 68 -10.06 11.67 18.87
N ILE A 69 -9.25 12.63 18.41
CA ILE A 69 -8.87 13.82 19.17
C ILE A 69 -9.59 15.02 18.54
N ASP A 70 -10.79 15.34 19.03
CA ASP A 70 -11.66 16.42 18.49
C ASP A 70 -11.68 17.66 19.39
N GLY A 71 -10.56 17.95 20.07
CA GLY A 71 -10.46 19.06 21.03
C GLY A 71 -11.24 18.84 22.34
N SER A 72 -11.92 17.71 22.50
CA SER A 72 -12.49 17.26 23.76
C SER A 72 -11.39 16.91 24.77
N PRO A 73 -11.65 17.07 26.08
CA PRO A 73 -10.68 16.71 27.13
C PRO A 73 -10.43 15.20 27.19
N THR A 74 -11.36 14.40 26.69
CA THR A 74 -11.28 12.94 26.64
C THR A 74 -11.23 12.46 25.18
N PRO A 75 -10.24 11.64 24.80
CA PRO A 75 -10.22 10.97 23.51
C PRO A 75 -11.43 10.05 23.37
N SER A 76 -12.09 10.09 22.21
CA SER A 76 -13.21 9.19 21.94
C SER A 76 -12.71 7.93 21.23
N HIS A 77 -13.08 6.75 21.75
CA HIS A 77 -12.77 5.49 21.08
C HIS A 77 -13.63 5.31 19.83
N LEU A 78 -13.03 4.72 18.79
CA LEU A 78 -13.71 4.52 17.51
C LEU A 78 -14.75 3.39 17.55
N PHE A 79 -14.53 2.40 18.41
CA PHE A 79 -15.43 1.28 18.63
C PHE A 79 -15.78 1.27 20.11
N ASP A 80 -17.02 1.63 20.42
CA ASP A 80 -17.59 1.56 21.75
C ASP A 80 -18.95 0.86 21.67
N SER A 81 -19.24 -0.02 22.62
CA SER A 81 -20.48 -0.81 22.64
C SER A 81 -21.71 0.05 22.92
N ASP A 82 -21.50 1.20 23.56
CA ASP A 82 -22.57 2.09 24.00
C ASP A 82 -22.91 3.17 22.96
N MET A 83 -22.21 3.18 21.81
CA MET A 83 -22.34 4.20 20.77
C MET A 83 -23.34 3.78 19.68
N SER A 84 -24.14 4.74 19.21
CA SER A 84 -25.05 4.49 18.08
C SER A 84 -24.27 4.30 16.76
N ALA A 85 -24.83 3.53 15.82
CA ALA A 85 -24.21 3.31 14.52
C ALA A 85 -23.96 4.61 13.74
N GLU A 86 -24.84 5.61 13.91
CA GLU A 86 -24.69 6.92 13.28
C GLU A 86 -23.50 7.71 13.86
N GLU A 87 -23.36 7.72 15.19
CA GLU A 87 -22.23 8.36 15.87
C GLU A 87 -20.92 7.66 15.55
N GLN A 88 -20.93 6.33 15.50
CA GLN A 88 -19.76 5.55 15.14
C GLN A 88 -19.30 5.85 13.72
N TYR A 89 -20.24 5.94 12.76
CA TYR A 89 -19.94 6.34 11.39
C TYR A 89 -19.33 7.75 11.33
N ARG A 90 -19.90 8.72 12.05
CA ARG A 90 -19.37 10.09 12.12
C ARG A 90 -17.96 10.11 12.70
N THR A 91 -17.72 9.35 13.78
CA THR A 91 -16.41 9.21 14.43
C THR A 91 -15.40 8.56 13.49
N LEU A 92 -15.78 7.51 12.75
CA LEU A 92 -14.93 6.85 11.75
C LEU A 92 -14.53 7.78 10.63
N VAL A 93 -15.47 8.55 10.07
CA VAL A 93 -15.17 9.51 9.02
C VAL A 93 -14.21 10.59 9.51
N LYS A 94 -14.40 11.10 10.74
CA LYS A 94 -13.47 12.07 11.35
C LYS A 94 -12.09 11.46 11.57
N PHE A 95 -12.02 10.24 12.08
CA PHE A 95 -10.77 9.52 12.32
C PHE A 95 -9.99 9.27 11.02
N LEU A 96 -10.68 8.81 9.96
CA LEU A 96 -10.07 8.62 8.65
C LEU A 96 -9.54 9.95 8.12
N LYS A 97 -10.34 11.03 8.14
CA LYS A 97 -9.87 12.37 7.77
C LYS A 97 -8.62 12.77 8.55
N GLN A 98 -8.61 12.57 9.87
CA GLN A 98 -7.45 12.86 10.71
C GLN A 98 -6.21 12.07 10.27
N ILE A 99 -6.35 10.79 9.96
CA ILE A 99 -5.25 9.97 9.42
C ILE A 99 -4.77 10.49 8.06
N PHE A 100 -5.68 10.78 7.14
CA PHE A 100 -5.37 11.31 5.80
C PHE A 100 -4.56 12.61 5.88
N PHE A 101 -4.96 13.54 6.75
CA PHE A 101 -4.28 14.83 6.93
C PHE A 101 -3.02 14.73 7.78
N ARG A 102 -2.95 13.76 8.72
CA ARG A 102 -1.76 13.55 9.56
C ARG A 102 -0.61 12.93 8.77
N PHE A 103 -0.89 12.02 7.83
CA PHE A 103 0.12 11.30 7.07
C PHE A 103 0.01 11.52 5.56
N PRO A 104 0.15 12.77 5.07
CA PRO A 104 0.02 13.05 3.65
C PRO A 104 1.07 12.31 2.80
N SER A 105 2.22 11.95 3.38
CA SER A 105 3.26 11.16 2.71
C SER A 105 2.85 9.71 2.40
N ILE A 106 1.86 9.16 3.10
CA ILE A 106 1.34 7.81 2.83
C ILE A 106 0.22 7.90 1.80
N PHE A 107 -0.63 8.93 1.90
CA PHE A 107 -1.85 9.05 1.11
C PHE A 107 -1.74 9.90 -0.16
N PHE A 108 -0.75 10.77 -0.30
CA PHE A 108 -0.63 11.70 -1.43
C PHE A 108 0.71 11.63 -2.17
N LEU A 109 1.68 10.82 -1.72
CA LEU A 109 2.91 10.63 -2.51
C LEU A 109 2.65 9.77 -3.75
N ASN A 110 2.44 10.47 -4.86
CA ASN A 110 3.29 10.33 -6.04
C ASN A 110 3.42 11.72 -6.70
N PRO A 111 4.28 12.65 -6.20
CA PRO A 111 4.79 13.68 -7.07
C PRO A 111 5.68 12.93 -8.05
N CYS A 112 5.23 12.83 -9.30
CA CYS A 112 6.06 12.39 -10.41
C CYS A 112 7.38 13.20 -10.37
N THR A 113 8.42 12.60 -9.83
CA THR A 113 9.81 12.95 -10.11
C THR A 113 10.19 12.19 -11.37
N HIS A 114 9.95 12.77 -12.55
CA HIS A 114 10.91 12.91 -13.64
C HIS A 114 10.33 13.70 -14.81
#